data_AF-A0A8D8CBA0-F1
#
_entry.id   AF-A0A8D8CBA0-F1
#
_cell.length_a   1.000
_cell.length_b   1.000
_cell.length_c   1.000
_cell.angle_alpha   90.00
_cell.angle_beta   90.00
_cell.angle_gamma   90.00
#
_symmetry.space_group_name_H-M   'P 1'
#
loop_
_entity.id
_entity.type
_entity.pdbx_description
1 polymer ?
#
loop_
_entity_poly.entity_id
_entity_poly.type
_entity_poly.pdbx_seq_one_letter_code
_entity_poly.pdbx_strand_id
1 'polypeptide(L)'
;RFCNCGWPSHMLIPKGSTNGTTYDLFAMVSDFTGDVVDVDFDESRDCDDAHSFCGIRDRLFPDARNMGYPFDRKVSSDVKSFIDFVAPFPNMSVSTVTIR
;
A
#
# COMPACT_ATOMS: atom_id res chain seq x y z
N ARG A 1 1.72 -23.61 7.52
CA ARG A 1 2.33 -22.49 8.28
C ARG A 1 2.23 -21.15 7.53
N PHE A 2 2.24 -21.13 6.19
CA PHE A 2 2.11 -19.91 5.39
C PHE A 2 0.89 -19.04 5.75
N CYS A 3 -0.28 -19.64 5.95
CA CYS A 3 -1.52 -18.96 6.36
C CYS A 3 -1.46 -18.19 7.68
N ASN A 4 -0.40 -18.36 8.47
CA ASN A 4 -0.20 -17.60 9.70
C ASN A 4 0.72 -16.40 9.50
N CYS A 5 1.34 -16.29 8.31
CA CYS A 5 2.05 -15.09 7.90
C CYS A 5 1.00 -14.08 7.43
N GLY A 6 0.96 -12.93 8.08
CA GLY A 6 0.07 -11.84 7.72
C GLY A 6 -0.02 -10.83 8.85
N TRP A 7 -0.39 -9.61 8.53
CA TRP A 7 -0.62 -8.60 9.54
C TRP A 7 -1.95 -8.88 10.25
N PRO A 8 -2.02 -8.85 11.60
CA PRO A 8 -3.28 -9.05 12.29
C PRO A 8 -4.30 -7.97 11.90
N SER A 9 -5.51 -8.38 11.47
CA SER A 9 -6.52 -7.45 10.95
C SER A 9 -6.94 -6.38 11.98
N HIS A 10 -6.94 -6.72 13.27
CA HIS A 10 -7.25 -5.79 14.36
C HIS A 10 -6.13 -4.78 14.66
N MET A 11 -5.00 -4.85 13.95
CA MET A 11 -3.87 -3.91 14.05
C MET A 11 -3.68 -3.09 12.77
N LEU A 12 -4.59 -3.15 11.80
CA LEU A 12 -4.43 -2.48 10.50
C LEU A 12 -4.30 -0.95 10.64
N ILE A 13 -5.06 -0.36 11.55
CA ILE A 13 -5.10 1.09 11.78
C ILE A 13 -4.30 1.40 13.05
N PRO A 14 -3.43 2.43 13.06
CA PRO A 14 -2.75 2.87 14.27
C PRO A 14 -3.73 3.15 15.41
N LYS A 15 -3.30 2.91 16.65
CA LYS A 15 -4.13 3.08 17.85
C LYS A 15 -4.79 4.47 17.97
N GLY A 16 -4.14 5.52 17.46
CA GLY A 16 -4.60 6.90 17.61
C GLY A 16 -4.51 7.42 19.05
N SER A 17 -5.26 8.49 19.34
CA SER A 17 -5.34 9.09 20.67
C SER A 17 -6.75 9.59 20.95
N THR A 18 -7.08 9.82 22.23
CA THR A 18 -8.40 10.33 22.64
C THR A 18 -8.73 11.69 22.04
N ASN A 19 -7.70 12.49 21.75
CA ASN A 19 -7.84 13.82 21.14
C ASN A 19 -7.92 13.76 19.60
N GLY A 20 -7.82 12.57 19.02
CA GLY A 20 -7.69 12.37 17.58
C GLY A 20 -6.24 12.52 17.12
N THR A 21 -5.84 11.72 16.14
CA THR A 21 -4.56 11.88 15.45
C THR A 21 -4.84 11.99 13.95
N THR A 22 -4.34 13.07 13.35
CA THR A 22 -4.50 13.33 11.92
C THR A 22 -3.47 12.57 11.10
N TYR A 23 -3.92 11.94 10.04
CA TYR A 23 -3.12 11.25 9.03
C TYR A 23 -3.54 11.71 7.64
N ASP A 24 -2.65 11.55 6.67
CA ASP A 24 -2.97 11.73 5.26
C ASP A 24 -3.23 10.36 4.63
N LEU A 25 -4.48 10.11 4.26
CA LEU A 25 -4.86 8.93 3.49
C LEU A 25 -4.49 9.17 2.03
N PHE A 26 -3.56 8.36 1.54
CA PHE A 26 -3.09 8.40 0.16
C PHE A 26 -3.69 7.24 -0.66
N ALA A 27 -4.15 7.54 -1.87
CA ALA A 27 -4.58 6.54 -2.85
C ALA A 27 -3.95 6.84 -4.22
N MET A 28 -3.57 5.78 -4.92
CA MET A 28 -2.96 5.84 -6.24
C MET A 28 -3.55 4.74 -7.14
N VAL A 29 -3.79 5.09 -8.40
CA VAL A 29 -4.13 4.13 -9.45
C VAL A 29 -2.94 4.04 -10.41
N SER A 30 -2.16 2.96 -10.32
CA SER A 30 -1.03 2.71 -11.20
C SER A 30 -1.46 2.09 -12.54
N ASP A 31 -0.56 2.14 -13.53
CA ASP A 31 -0.75 1.46 -14.81
C ASP A 31 -0.42 -0.01 -14.66
N PHE A 32 -1.43 -0.86 -14.84
CA PHE A 32 -1.35 -2.32 -14.77
C PHE A 32 -0.19 -2.91 -15.58
N THR A 33 0.13 -2.33 -16.74
CA THR A 33 1.20 -2.85 -17.60
C THR A 33 2.58 -2.80 -16.95
N GLY A 34 2.78 -1.91 -15.98
CA GLY A 34 4.01 -1.80 -15.20
C GLY A 34 3.97 -2.55 -13.87
N ASP A 35 2.83 -3.14 -13.50
CA ASP A 35 2.61 -3.78 -12.21
C ASP A 35 2.44 -5.30 -12.37
N VAL A 36 1.92 -5.75 -13.51
CA VAL A 36 1.57 -7.15 -13.76
C VAL A 36 2.78 -8.08 -13.67
N VAL A 37 2.61 -9.16 -12.91
CA VAL A 37 3.42 -10.37 -12.95
C VAL A 37 2.50 -11.51 -13.37
N ASP A 38 2.94 -12.38 -14.28
CA ASP A 38 2.12 -13.49 -14.78
C ASP A 38 2.01 -14.59 -13.70
N VAL A 39 1.15 -14.33 -12.70
CA VAL A 39 0.81 -15.24 -11.60
C VAL A 39 -0.69 -15.36 -11.47
N ASP A 40 -1.16 -16.60 -11.34
CA ASP A 40 -2.55 -16.88 -10.94
C ASP A 40 -2.73 -16.46 -9.47
N PHE A 41 -3.33 -15.29 -9.28
CA PHE A 41 -3.60 -14.67 -7.99
C PHE A 41 -5.10 -14.44 -7.82
N ASP A 42 -5.62 -14.91 -6.68
CA ASP A 42 -7.03 -14.81 -6.32
C ASP A 42 -7.13 -14.70 -4.80
N GLU A 43 -7.43 -13.50 -4.30
CA GLU A 43 -7.57 -13.21 -2.86
C GLU A 43 -8.68 -14.01 -2.18
N SER A 44 -9.61 -14.60 -2.94
CA SER A 44 -10.67 -15.45 -2.39
C SER A 44 -10.21 -16.87 -2.09
N ARG A 45 -9.02 -17.27 -2.55
CA ARG A 45 -8.41 -18.58 -2.26
C ARG A 45 -7.73 -18.57 -0.90
N ASP A 46 -7.69 -19.75 -0.28
CA ASP A 46 -7.06 -19.94 1.02
C ASP A 46 -5.62 -19.42 1.05
N CYS A 47 -5.39 -18.45 1.93
CA CYS A 47 -4.08 -17.92 2.33
C CYS A 47 -3.33 -17.08 1.27
N ASP A 48 -4.03 -16.53 0.28
CA ASP A 48 -3.48 -15.55 -0.68
C ASP A 48 -3.83 -14.08 -0.30
N ASP A 49 -4.53 -13.87 0.82
CA ASP A 49 -5.07 -12.58 1.30
C ASP A 49 -4.05 -11.69 2.05
N ALA A 50 -2.89 -12.22 2.43
CA ALA A 50 -1.84 -11.49 3.16
C ALA A 50 -0.61 -11.15 2.29
N HIS A 51 -0.78 -11.06 0.97
CA HIS A 51 0.31 -10.97 0.01
C HIS A 51 1.21 -9.75 0.20
N SER A 52 0.70 -8.62 0.70
CA SER A 52 1.50 -7.39 0.88
C SER A 52 2.72 -7.56 1.79
N PHE A 53 2.67 -8.46 2.78
CA PHE A 53 3.80 -8.74 3.68
C PHE A 53 4.43 -10.12 3.46
N CYS A 54 3.67 -11.08 2.95
CA CYS A 54 4.08 -12.48 2.90
C CYS A 54 4.33 -12.99 1.48
N GLY A 55 4.00 -12.19 0.47
CA GLY A 55 3.90 -12.65 -0.91
C GLY A 55 2.86 -13.75 -1.04
N ILE A 56 3.05 -14.60 -2.04
CA ILE A 56 2.15 -15.72 -2.32
C ILE A 56 2.95 -17.01 -2.20
N ARG A 57 2.37 -18.04 -1.57
CA ARG A 57 3.05 -19.33 -1.38
C ARG A 57 3.47 -19.93 -2.72
N ASP A 58 4.75 -20.29 -2.79
CA ASP A 58 5.40 -20.98 -3.93
C ASP A 58 5.24 -20.26 -5.28
N ARG A 59 5.01 -18.93 -5.25
CA ARG A 59 4.75 -18.08 -6.43
C ARG A 59 5.54 -16.78 -6.34
N LEU A 60 5.61 -16.06 -7.45
CA LEU A 60 6.20 -14.71 -7.46
C LEU A 60 5.29 -13.73 -6.73
N PHE A 61 5.89 -12.62 -6.28
CA PHE A 61 5.12 -11.51 -5.71
C PHE A 61 4.21 -10.91 -6.81
N PRO A 62 2.93 -10.62 -6.52
CA PRO A 62 1.95 -10.26 -7.55
C PRO A 62 2.07 -8.82 -8.09
N ASP A 63 3.10 -8.09 -7.69
CA ASP A 63 3.41 -6.74 -8.16
C ASP A 63 4.89 -6.67 -8.59
N ALA A 64 5.13 -6.24 -9.82
CA ALA A 64 6.47 -6.09 -10.41
C ALA A 64 7.23 -4.88 -9.84
N ARG A 65 6.54 -3.94 -9.17
CA ARG A 65 7.14 -2.77 -8.54
C ARG A 65 7.96 -3.14 -7.31
N ASN A 66 8.83 -2.22 -6.91
CA ASN A 66 9.51 -2.31 -5.62
C ASN A 66 8.47 -2.27 -4.49
N MET A 67 8.57 -3.18 -3.51
CA MET A 67 7.71 -3.14 -2.32
C MET A 67 7.83 -1.77 -1.62
N GLY A 68 6.70 -1.10 -1.42
CA GLY A 68 6.64 0.27 -0.89
C GLY A 68 6.50 1.36 -1.95
N TYR A 69 6.44 1.02 -3.24
CA TYR A 69 6.14 1.96 -4.32
C TYR A 69 4.82 2.72 -4.04
N PRO A 70 4.74 4.05 -4.30
CA PRO A 70 5.77 4.91 -4.87
C PRO A 70 6.73 5.57 -3.85
N PHE A 71 6.71 5.14 -2.59
CA PHE A 71 7.45 5.78 -1.48
C PHE A 71 8.74 5.05 -1.10
N ASP A 72 9.13 4.00 -1.82
CA ASP A 72 10.40 3.30 -1.63
C ASP A 72 11.62 4.17 -1.99
N ARG A 73 11.41 5.26 -2.76
CA ARG A 73 12.47 6.15 -3.25
C ARG A 73 12.31 7.56 -2.71
N LYS A 74 13.44 8.27 -2.61
CA LYS A 74 13.45 9.70 -2.27
C LYS A 74 12.81 10.52 -3.38
N VAL A 75 11.93 11.43 -3.00
CA VAL A 75 11.34 12.43 -3.89
C VAL A 75 12.34 13.54 -4.24
N SER A 76 12.06 14.32 -5.29
CA SER A 76 12.84 15.51 -5.63
C SER A 76 12.93 16.47 -4.45
N SER A 77 14.05 17.19 -4.32
CA SER A 77 14.24 18.23 -3.30
C SER A 77 13.20 19.35 -3.36
N ASP A 78 12.52 19.49 -4.49
CA ASP A 78 11.51 20.53 -4.74
C ASP A 78 10.16 20.19 -4.10
N VAL A 79 9.91 18.91 -3.80
CA VAL A 79 8.68 18.45 -3.13
C VAL A 79 8.78 18.76 -1.64
N LYS A 80 7.91 19.65 -1.13
CA LYS A 80 7.91 20.08 0.28
C LYS A 80 6.74 19.54 1.10
N SER A 81 5.66 19.15 0.43
CA SER A 81 4.44 18.62 1.04
C SER A 81 3.89 17.44 0.26
N PHE A 82 2.96 16.72 0.85
CA PHE A 82 2.26 15.63 0.16
C PHE A 82 1.35 16.13 -0.96
N ILE A 83 0.81 17.35 -0.82
CA ILE A 83 0.06 18.01 -1.89
C ILE A 83 0.96 18.26 -3.10
N ASP A 84 2.20 18.73 -2.88
CA ASP A 84 3.17 18.94 -3.97
C ASP A 84 3.55 17.63 -4.65
N PHE A 85 3.62 16.53 -3.88
CA PHE A 85 3.92 15.21 -4.41
C PHE A 85 2.84 14.72 -5.37
N VAL A 86 1.56 14.87 -5.00
CA VAL A 86 0.44 14.36 -5.81
C VAL A 86 0.00 15.32 -6.92
N ALA A 87 0.28 16.62 -6.80
CA ALA A 87 -0.19 17.64 -7.74
C ALA A 87 0.12 17.37 -9.23
N PRO A 88 1.28 16.81 -9.61
CA PRO A 88 1.59 16.48 -11.00
C PRO A 88 0.84 15.25 -11.54
N PHE A 89 0.26 14.42 -10.67
CA PHE A 89 -0.24 13.09 -11.00
C PHE A 89 -1.78 13.01 -10.81
N PRO A 90 -2.56 13.02 -11.90
CA PRO A 90 -4.03 12.98 -11.80
C PRO A 90 -4.58 11.63 -11.30
N ASN A 91 -3.75 10.59 -11.28
CA ASN A 91 -4.07 9.26 -10.76
C ASN A 91 -3.76 9.10 -9.26
N MET A 92 -3.33 10.16 -8.58
CA MET A 92 -3.05 10.18 -7.15
C MET A 92 -4.00 11.15 -6.43
N SER A 93 -4.38 10.80 -5.20
CA SER A 93 -5.17 11.67 -4.34
C SER A 93 -4.78 11.50 -2.88
N VAL A 94 -4.95 12.58 -2.12
CA VAL A 94 -4.70 12.60 -0.67
C VAL A 94 -5.89 13.23 0.05
N SER A 95 -6.28 12.65 1.17
CA SER A 95 -7.35 13.15 2.03
C SER A 95 -6.92 13.10 3.49
N THR A 96 -7.08 14.20 4.21
CA THR A 96 -6.77 14.22 5.64
C THR A 96 -7.87 13.51 6.44
N VAL A 97 -7.47 12.49 7.20
CA VAL A 97 -8.36 11.68 8.04
C VAL A 97 -7.95 11.80 9.50
N THR A 98 -8.91 11.61 10.42
CA THR A 98 -8.64 11.61 11.86
C THR A 98 -9.01 10.26 12.46
N ILE A 99 -8.06 9.63 13.15
CA ILE A 99 -8.26 8.38 13.88
C ILE A 99 -8.44 8.72 15.37
N ARG A 100 -9.49 8.18 16.00
CA ARG A 100 -9.82 8.37 17.43
C ARG A 100 -10.31 7.08 18.06
#